data_AF-A0A419GVY0-F1
#
_entry.id   AF-A0A419GVY0-F1
#
_cell.length_a   1.000
_cell.length_b   1.000
_cell.length_c   1.000
_cell.angle_alpha   90.00
_cell.angle_beta   90.00
_cell.angle_gamma   90.00
#
_symmetry.space_group_name_H-M   'P 1'
#
loop_
_entity.id
_entity.type
_entity.pdbx_description
1 polymer ?
#
loop_
_entity_poly.entity_id
_entity_poly.type
_entity_poly.pdbx_seq_one_letter_code
_entity_poly.pdbx_strand_id
1 'polypeptide(L)' 'MKLTDLFHRADTITPDDAGKMISDKGDEIMLVDVREPNEYEKEHMPGAVLMPMSVFPERMKELDPSKKIVTY' A
#
# COMPACT_ATOMS: atom_id res chain seq x y z
N MET A 1 9.06 -22.19 -5.45
CA MET A 1 8.33 -21.12 -4.74
C MET A 1 6.90 -21.61 -4.56
N LYS A 2 6.39 -21.76 -3.33
CA LYS A 2 5.05 -22.33 -3.13
C LYS A 2 4.02 -21.20 -3.30
N LEU A 3 2.90 -21.49 -3.96
CA LEU A 3 1.81 -20.51 -4.16
C LEU A 3 1.27 -19.96 -2.82
N THR A 4 1.44 -20.72 -1.74
CA THR A 4 1.09 -20.35 -0.36
C THR A 4 1.96 -19.24 0.21
N ASP A 5 3.15 -19.00 -0.34
CA ASP A 5 4.05 -17.95 0.12
C ASP A 5 3.56 -16.55 -0.31
N LEU A 6 2.70 -16.47 -1.34
CA LEU A 6 2.06 -15.25 -1.85
C LEU A 6 0.90 -14.76 -0.96
N PHE A 7 0.39 -15.60 -0.07
CA PHE A 7 -0.74 -15.29 0.82
C PHE A 7 -0.34 -15.39 2.30
N HIS A 8 0.83 -14.84 2.66
CA HIS A 8 1.03 -14.44 4.05
C HIS A 8 -0.07 -13.43 4.40
N ARG A 9 -0.82 -13.69 5.48
CA ARG A 9 -1.84 -12.76 5.96
C ARG A 9 -1.18 -11.41 6.19
N ALA A 10 -1.49 -10.43 5.35
CA ALA A 10 -1.17 -9.05 5.66
C ALA A 10 -1.99 -8.65 6.88
N ASP A 11 -1.35 -7.99 7.85
CA ASP A 11 -2.07 -7.40 8.97
C ASP A 11 -3.04 -6.35 8.43
N THR A 12 -4.31 -6.47 8.82
CA THR A 12 -5.35 -5.50 8.44
C THR A 12 -5.50 -4.48 9.57
N ILE A 13 -5.59 -3.20 9.21
CA ILE A 13 -5.82 -2.10 10.14
C ILE A 13 -7.11 -1.37 9.77
N THR A 14 -7.71 -0.69 10.74
CA THR A 14 -8.88 0.17 10.47
C THR A 14 -8.45 1.47 9.78
N PRO A 15 -9.35 2.14 9.04
CA PRO A 15 -9.06 3.47 8.48
C PRO A 15 -8.64 4.49 9.55
N ASP A 16 -9.25 4.44 10.73
CA ASP A 16 -8.93 5.33 11.85
C ASP A 16 -7.50 5.10 12.35
N ASP A 17 -7.07 3.85 12.48
CA ASP A 17 -5.71 3.51 12.91
C ASP A 17 -4.68 3.82 11.82
N ALA A 18 -5.03 3.61 10.55
CA ALA A 18 -4.21 4.05 9.42
C ALA A 18 -4.00 5.57 9.45
N GLY A 19 -5.08 6.34 9.66
CA GLY A 19 -5.00 7.80 9.76
C GLY A 19 -4.12 8.28 10.90
N LYS A 20 -4.21 7.66 12.09
CA LYS A 20 -3.30 7.94 13.22
C LYS A 20 -1.86 7.62 12.86
N MET A 21 -1.60 6.45 12.28
CA MET A 21 -0.25 6.05 11.90
C MET A 21 0.39 7.02 10.89
N ILE A 22 -0.37 7.43 9.86
CA ILE A 22 0.10 8.40 8.85
C ILE A 22 0.39 9.75 9.50
N SER A 23 -0.44 10.17 10.45
CA SER A 23 -0.25 11.45 11.16
C SER A 23 0.97 11.44 12.07
N ASP A 24 1.21 10.34 12.78
CA ASP A 24 2.29 10.23 13.76
C ASP A 24 3.66 9.91 13.14
N LYS A 25 3.67 9.19 12.00
CA LYS A 25 4.88 8.58 11.40
C LYS A 25 4.95 8.71 9.88
N GLY A 26 4.42 9.80 9.33
CA GLY A 26 4.27 9.98 7.88
C GLY A 26 5.51 9.64 7.04
N ASP A 27 6.71 10.06 7.48
CA ASP A 27 7.95 9.83 6.72
C ASP A 27 8.39 8.35 6.70
N GLU A 28 8.01 7.58 7.71
CA GLU A 28 8.31 6.14 7.84
C GLU A 28 7.29 5.26 7.09
N ILE A 29 6.20 5.84 6.57
CA ILE A 29 5.11 5.12 5.91
C ILE A 29 5.13 5.38 4.41
N MET A 30 4.90 4.32 3.64
CA MET A 30 4.65 4.41 2.21
C MET A 30 3.23 3.97 1.92
N LEU A 31 2.40 4.91 1.46
CA LEU A 31 1.05 4.63 1.00
C LEU A 31 1.08 4.11 -0.43
N VAL A 32 0.47 2.94 -0.65
CA VAL A 32 0.38 2.33 -1.97
C VAL A 32 -1.09 2.12 -2.32
N ASP A 33 -1.54 2.82 -3.36
CA ASP A 33 -2.90 2.72 -3.85
C ASP A 33 -2.97 1.58 -4.87
N VAL A 34 -3.71 0.52 -4.53
CA VAL A 34 -3.80 -0.69 -5.38
C VAL A 34 -5.05 -0.72 -6.26
N ARG A 35 -5.80 0.39 -6.29
CA ARG A 35 -7.02 0.56 -7.09
C ARG A 35 -6.71 0.80 -8.56
N GLU A 36 -7.76 0.92 -9.37
CA GLU A 36 -7.62 1.20 -10.80
C GLU A 36 -7.22 2.67 -11.04
N PRO A 37 -6.48 2.97 -12.13
CA PRO A 37 -6.00 4.33 -12.41
C PRO A 37 -7.11 5.39 -12.44
N ASN A 38 -8.28 5.03 -12.95
CA ASN A 38 -9.43 5.94 -13.02
C ASN A 38 -10.04 6.27 -11.65
N GLU A 39 -9.83 5.44 -10.62
CA GLU A 39 -10.23 5.71 -9.24
C GLU A 39 -9.20 6.63 -8.58
N TYR A 40 -7.91 6.35 -8.76
CA TYR A 40 -6.81 7.19 -8.29
C TYR A 40 -6.89 8.62 -8.87
N GLU A 41 -7.16 8.75 -10.16
CA GLU A 41 -7.30 10.05 -10.84
C GLU A 41 -8.47 10.89 -10.32
N LYS A 42 -9.55 10.24 -9.87
CA LYS A 42 -10.69 10.93 -9.25
C LYS A 42 -10.34 11.43 -7.86
N GLU A 43 -9.72 10.58 -7.05
CA GLU A 43 -9.26 10.90 -5.70
C GLU A 43 -8.27 9.86 -5.19
N HIS A 44 -7.27 10.31 -4.44
CA HIS A 44 -6.32 9.44 -3.75
C HIS A 44 -5.72 10.19 -2.55
N MET A 45 -5.09 9.45 -1.63
CA MET A 45 -4.41 10.06 -0.49
C MET A 45 -3.15 10.79 -0.97
N PRO A 46 -2.88 12.04 -0.51
CA PRO A 46 -1.68 12.76 -0.88
C PRO A 46 -0.40 11.96 -0.58
N GLY A 47 0.50 11.87 -1.57
CA GLY A 47 1.74 11.11 -1.45
C GLY A 47 1.60 9.60 -1.67
N ALA A 48 0.39 9.09 -1.95
CA ALA A 48 0.21 7.69 -2.30
C ALA A 48 0.79 7.38 -3.68
N VAL A 49 1.49 6.24 -3.77
CA VAL A 49 2.03 5.71 -5.01
C VAL A 49 1.01 4.77 -5.63
N LEU A 50 0.58 5.05 -6.87
CA LEU A 50 -0.32 4.18 -7.61
C LEU A 50 0.42 2.91 -8.08
N MET A 51 -0.06 1.76 -7.65
CA MET A 51 0.39 0.43 -8.10
C MET A 51 -0.82 -0.51 -8.18
N PRO A 52 -1.57 -0.49 -9.29
CA PRO A 52 -2.80 -1.26 -9.42
C PRO A 52 -2.59 -2.75 -9.13
N MET A 53 -3.60 -3.41 -8.55
CA MET A 53 -3.51 -4.81 -8.14
C MET A 53 -3.09 -5.76 -9.27
N SER A 54 -3.41 -5.41 -10.53
CA SER A 54 -3.02 -6.17 -11.72
C SER A 54 -1.50 -6.28 -11.93
N VAL A 55 -0.73 -5.28 -11.47
CA VAL A 55 0.74 -5.22 -11.60
C VAL A 55 1.46 -5.29 -10.25
N PHE A 56 0.74 -5.14 -9.14
CA PHE A 56 1.28 -5.08 -7.79
C PHE A 56 2.17 -6.29 -7.43
N PRO A 57 1.79 -7.57 -7.68
CA PRO A 57 2.61 -8.71 -7.32
C PRO A 57 3.99 -8.74 -8.01
N GLU A 58 4.08 -8.20 -9.22
CA GLU A 58 5.32 -8.16 -9.99
C GLU A 58 6.21 -6.98 -9.58
N ARG A 59 5.58 -5.86 -9.22
CA ARG A 59 6.24 -4.58 -8.92
C ARG A 59 6.46 -4.31 -7.45
N MET A 60 5.96 -5.17 -6.55
CA MET A 60 6.14 -5.01 -5.09
C MET A 60 7.61 -4.86 -4.67
N LYS A 61 8.55 -5.40 -5.46
CA LYS A 61 10.00 -5.32 -5.21
C LYS A 61 10.59 -3.92 -5.45
N GLU A 62 9.84 -3.03 -6.11
CA GLU A 62 10.21 -1.63 -6.31
C GLU A 62 9.96 -0.79 -5.06
N LEU A 63 9.14 -1.29 -4.12
CA LEU A 63 8.81 -0.58 -2.89
C LEU A 63 9.99 -0.62 -1.91
N ASP A 64 10.17 0.47 -1.17
CA ASP A 64 11.24 0.60 -0.18
C ASP A 64 10.96 -0.32 1.02
N PRO A 65 11.76 -1.38 1.24
CA PRO A 65 11.54 -2.31 2.35
C PRO A 65 11.88 -1.72 3.73
N SER A 66 12.51 -0.54 3.79
CA SER A 66 12.79 0.16 5.05
C SER A 66 11.58 0.92 5.60
N LYS A 67 10.58 1.17 4.75
CA LYS A 67 9.33 1.84 5.13
C LYS A 67 8.24 0.85 5.44
N LYS A 68 7.31 1.24 6.31
CA LYS A 68 6.08 0.48 6.51
C LYS A 68 5.14 0.73 5.35
N ILE A 69 4.87 -0.31 4.57
CA ILE A 69 3.95 -0.24 3.43
C ILE A 69 2.52 -0.41 3.92
N VAL A 70 1.64 0.51 3.53
CA VAL A 70 0.20 0.43 3.78
C VAL A 70 -0.50 0.51 2.44
N THR A 71 -1.19 -0.57 2.07
CA THR A 71 -1.99 -0.66 0.85
C THR A 71 -3.45 -0.31 1.14
N TYR A 72 -4.12 0.39 0.22
CA TYR A 72 -5.55 0.65 0.29
C TYR A 72 -6.21 0.62 -1.09
#